data_AF-A0A3C0CA94-F1
#
_entry.id   AF-A0A3C0CA94-F1
#
_cell.length_a   1.000
_cell.length_b   1.000
_cell.length_c   1.000
_cell.angle_alpha   90.00
_cell.angle_beta   90.00
_cell.angle_gamma   90.00
#
_symmetry.space_group_name_H-M   'P 1'
#
loop_
_entity.id
_entity.type
_entity.pdbx_description
1 polymer ?
#
loop_
_entity_poly.entity_id
_entity_poly.type
_entity_poly.pdbx_seq_one_letter_code
_entity_poly.pdbx_strand_id
1 'polypeptide(L)'
;MSDKLNWLNQHVVLCLHRKVQEIVQQENYELSSDLKNLADKFPDSEDFLNELKLQKNYKEACRFLAYNLHRRIAVWWAYRCVLDLKNEVAANPAKPRDISEIGKPKPFVIPDWAKEPAVSNEDMLIPSKMLQDVNKTLDKLKSDVEKLIDPEVRAVVDEIKAIFDEEQRKRYGMTLDDCVKKALATFKGDETSTRIDPESPIFKSEIELKSKIETVRKETVDIIKSVLPEPDIKKQAKQKIACLDAVYSYIVSPDDENAALCLQTGNIIPGEPEGLLALCAFWSYGNLSPGSNNVVKTPVGMFANGVNGLLLMCVLKEGGNLKPKQRYEKYFGIGYQTAIGSDNWGESVENNEIPHKLLESRLGENPDHINTRFRG
;
A
#
# COMPACT_ATOMS: atom_id res chain seq x y z
N MET A 1 4.23 45.25 13.24
CA MET A 1 5.68 45.06 13.49
C MET A 1 5.98 43.76 14.27
N SER A 2 5.09 42.76 14.25
CA SER A 2 5.25 41.48 14.97
C SER A 2 5.96 40.38 14.17
N ASP A 3 6.11 40.50 12.84
CA ASP A 3 6.73 39.47 12.00
C ASP A 3 8.26 39.37 12.10
N LYS A 4 8.94 40.37 12.67
CA LYS A 4 10.41 40.43 12.69
C LYS A 4 11.07 39.60 13.79
N LEU A 5 10.32 38.82 14.57
CA LEU A 5 10.83 37.99 15.67
C LEU A 5 10.53 36.49 15.52
N ASN A 6 9.85 36.06 14.46
CA ASN A 6 9.57 34.64 14.22
C ASN A 6 10.85 33.80 14.06
N TRP A 7 11.97 34.39 13.66
CA TRP A 7 13.27 33.72 13.55
C TRP A 7 13.90 33.43 14.93
N LEU A 8 13.59 34.22 15.97
CA LEU A 8 14.16 34.05 17.32
C LEU A 8 13.67 32.75 17.97
N ASN A 9 12.48 32.27 17.57
CA ASN A 9 11.86 31.04 18.07
C ASN A 9 12.18 29.82 17.21
N GLN A 10 13.08 29.93 16.22
CA GLN A 10 13.44 28.81 15.33
C GLN A 10 14.81 28.21 15.64
N HIS A 11 15.53 28.77 16.62
CA HIS A 11 16.81 28.24 17.06
C HIS A 11 16.63 26.88 17.74
N VAL A 12 17.42 25.91 17.31
CA VAL A 12 17.40 24.57 17.88
C VAL A 12 18.22 24.58 19.17
N VAL A 13 17.53 24.66 20.32
CA VAL A 13 18.18 24.82 21.63
C VAL A 13 18.69 23.50 22.20
N LEU A 14 18.06 22.38 21.86
CA LEU A 14 18.26 21.08 22.53
C LEU A 14 19.22 20.14 21.78
N CYS A 15 20.05 20.68 20.89
CA CYS A 15 21.14 19.94 20.25
C CYS A 15 22.32 19.77 21.22
N LEU A 16 22.89 18.56 21.24
CA LEU A 16 24.10 18.19 21.99
C LEU A 16 25.34 18.86 21.41
N HIS A 17 25.46 18.86 20.08
CA HIS A 17 26.64 19.35 19.38
C HIS A 17 26.28 20.45 18.39
N ARG A 18 27.10 21.50 18.41
CA ARG A 18 26.90 22.67 17.54
C ARG A 18 27.37 22.39 16.12
N LYS A 19 28.38 21.53 15.94
CA LYS A 19 28.95 21.21 14.64
C LYS A 19 28.68 19.77 14.24
N VAL A 20 28.50 19.54 12.93
CA VAL A 20 28.28 18.21 12.37
C VAL A 20 29.46 17.27 12.65
N GLN A 21 30.69 17.78 12.54
CA GLN A 21 31.91 16.98 12.77
C GLN A 21 32.03 16.44 14.20
N GLU A 22 31.52 17.17 15.20
CA GLU A 22 31.54 16.73 16.59
C GLU A 22 30.66 15.49 16.77
N ILE A 23 29.49 15.45 16.13
CA ILE A 23 28.56 14.32 16.17
C ILE A 23 29.20 13.07 15.54
N VAL A 24 29.93 13.23 14.44
CA VAL A 24 30.64 12.13 13.77
C VAL A 24 31.69 11.51 14.70
N GLN A 25 32.44 12.36 15.41
CA GLN A 25 33.54 11.92 16.27
C GLN A 25 33.05 11.37 17.62
N GLN A 26 32.05 12.00 18.22
CA GLN A 26 31.62 11.71 19.59
C GLN A 26 30.48 10.68 19.64
N GLU A 27 29.56 10.72 18.68
CA GLU A 27 28.38 9.85 18.64
C GLU A 27 28.46 8.78 17.52
N ASN A 28 29.60 8.69 16.82
CA ASN A 28 29.81 7.75 15.70
C ASN A 28 28.72 7.85 14.61
N TYR A 29 28.31 9.07 14.26
CA TYR A 29 27.36 9.29 13.19
C TYR A 29 27.97 9.00 11.82
N GLU A 30 27.38 8.06 11.09
CA GLU A 30 27.83 7.68 9.75
C GLU A 30 27.26 8.63 8.68
N LEU A 31 28.12 9.49 8.14
CA LEU A 31 27.79 10.33 7.00
C LEU A 31 27.95 9.57 5.67
N SER A 32 26.87 9.52 4.89
CA SER A 32 26.92 9.12 3.48
C SER A 32 27.79 10.10 2.67
N SER A 33 28.34 9.66 1.53
CA SER A 33 29.15 10.50 0.62
C SER A 33 28.45 11.81 0.26
N ASP A 34 27.14 11.74 -0.01
CA ASP A 34 26.35 12.91 -0.42
C ASP A 34 26.17 13.90 0.74
N LEU A 35 26.06 13.38 1.96
CA LEU A 35 25.92 14.18 3.18
C LEU A 35 27.24 14.79 3.63
N LYS A 36 28.39 14.17 3.31
CA LYS A 36 29.71 14.75 3.60
C LYS A 36 29.91 16.07 2.86
N ASN A 37 29.62 16.09 1.55
CA ASN A 37 29.70 17.31 0.74
C ASN A 37 28.78 18.42 1.28
N LEU A 38 27.65 18.03 1.87
CA LEU A 38 26.71 18.97 2.48
C LEU A 38 27.23 19.49 3.83
N ALA A 39 27.76 18.61 4.66
CA ALA A 39 28.35 18.94 5.97
C ALA A 39 29.59 19.84 5.84
N ASP A 40 30.37 19.69 4.77
CA ASP A 40 31.52 20.57 4.50
C ASP A 40 31.09 21.99 4.12
N LYS A 41 29.95 22.13 3.42
CA LYS A 41 29.37 23.44 3.07
C LYS A 41 28.66 24.10 4.24
N PHE A 42 28.00 23.29 5.07
CA PHE A 42 27.20 23.72 6.23
C PHE A 42 27.71 22.98 7.48
N PRO A 43 28.79 23.47 8.11
CA PRO A 43 29.41 22.79 9.24
C PRO A 43 28.60 22.89 10.54
N ASP A 44 27.74 23.91 10.65
CA ASP A 44 26.87 24.11 11.80
C ASP A 44 25.64 23.20 11.72
N SER A 45 25.31 22.54 12.83
CA SER A 45 24.26 21.52 12.92
C SER A 45 22.86 22.04 12.55
N GLU A 46 22.57 23.29 12.90
CA GLU A 46 21.28 23.93 12.60
C GLU A 46 21.14 24.22 11.09
N ASP A 47 22.18 24.79 10.48
CA ASP A 47 22.22 25.06 9.04
C ASP A 47 22.17 23.77 8.22
N PHE A 48 22.91 22.75 8.65
CA PHE A 48 22.86 21.42 8.05
C PHE A 48 21.44 20.82 8.11
N LEU A 49 20.76 20.94 9.25
CA LEU A 49 19.39 20.46 9.41
C LEU A 49 18.38 21.23 8.53
N ASN A 50 18.54 22.55 8.45
CA ASN A 50 17.71 23.40 7.59
C ASN A 50 17.90 23.06 6.11
N GLU A 51 19.11 22.76 5.68
CA GLU A 51 19.39 22.34 4.32
C GLU A 51 18.77 20.97 4.00
N LEU A 52 18.83 20.00 4.93
CA LEU A 52 18.14 18.72 4.78
C LEU A 52 16.62 18.88 4.64
N LYS A 53 16.04 19.84 5.38
CA LYS A 53 14.62 20.22 5.26
C LYS A 53 14.32 20.85 3.90
N LEU A 54 15.18 21.75 3.39
CA LEU A 54 15.02 22.36 2.07
C LEU A 54 15.07 21.33 0.94
N GLN A 55 15.95 20.33 1.06
CA GLN A 55 16.05 19.20 0.13
C GLN A 55 14.92 18.16 0.30
N LYS A 56 14.03 18.34 1.29
CA LYS A 56 12.96 17.40 1.67
C LYS A 56 13.47 15.99 1.99
N ASN A 57 14.72 15.87 2.44
CA ASN A 57 15.31 14.61 2.85
C ASN A 57 15.05 14.33 4.33
N TYR A 58 13.76 14.17 4.67
CA TYR A 58 13.32 14.04 6.06
C TYR A 58 13.81 12.76 6.74
N LYS A 59 14.12 11.70 5.99
CA LYS A 59 14.68 10.47 6.54
C LYS A 59 16.05 10.75 7.16
N GLU A 60 16.95 11.39 6.42
CA GLU A 60 18.28 11.74 6.92
C GLU A 60 18.21 12.85 7.97
N ALA A 61 17.25 13.77 7.85
CA ALA A 61 17.02 14.80 8.88
C ALA A 61 16.61 14.18 10.23
N CYS A 62 15.67 13.22 10.23
CA CYS A 62 15.34 12.44 11.42
C CYS A 62 16.55 11.67 11.94
N ARG A 63 17.34 11.06 11.04
CA ARG A 63 18.56 10.34 11.42
C ARG A 63 19.51 11.27 12.15
N PHE A 64 19.80 12.43 11.58
CA PHE A 64 20.68 13.43 12.19
C PHE A 64 20.15 13.92 13.54
N LEU A 65 18.86 14.22 13.66
CA LEU A 65 18.23 14.62 14.92
C LEU A 65 18.36 13.54 16.01
N ALA A 66 18.22 12.27 15.67
CA ALA A 66 18.35 11.18 16.65
C ALA A 66 19.76 11.10 17.27
N TYR A 67 20.79 11.48 16.52
CA TYR A 67 22.18 11.54 17.02
C TYR A 67 22.50 12.85 17.74
N ASN A 68 21.85 13.95 17.37
CA ASN A 68 22.20 15.27 17.90
C ASN A 68 21.28 15.77 19.01
N LEU A 69 20.13 15.16 19.28
CA LEU A 69 19.25 15.59 20.35
C LEU A 69 19.71 15.10 21.72
N HIS A 70 19.48 15.93 22.75
CA HIS A 70 19.69 15.48 24.12
C HIS A 70 18.89 14.20 24.40
N ARG A 71 19.50 13.19 25.04
CA ARG A 71 18.98 11.82 25.14
C ARG A 71 17.53 11.74 25.62
N ARG A 72 17.22 12.41 26.74
CA ARG A 72 15.86 12.49 27.30
C ARG A 72 14.85 13.14 26.35
N ILE A 73 15.27 14.18 25.64
CA ILE A 73 14.45 14.90 24.65
C ILE A 73 14.19 14.02 23.43
N ALA A 74 15.19 13.28 22.96
CA ALA A 74 15.04 12.32 21.87
C ALA A 74 14.06 11.18 22.22
N VAL A 75 14.07 10.71 23.48
CA VAL A 75 13.06 9.74 23.96
C VAL A 75 11.65 10.34 23.97
N TRP A 76 11.49 11.60 24.41
CA TRP A 76 10.21 12.31 24.32
C TRP A 76 9.73 12.43 22.87
N TRP A 77 10.59 12.87 21.96
CA TRP A 77 10.27 12.96 20.54
C TRP A 77 9.83 11.60 19.97
N ALA A 78 10.57 10.53 20.26
CA ALA A 78 10.22 9.18 19.84
C ALA A 78 8.87 8.74 20.42
N TYR A 79 8.62 9.04 21.69
CA TYR A 79 7.34 8.80 22.36
C TYR A 79 6.18 9.52 21.66
N ARG A 80 6.35 10.80 21.31
CA ARG A 80 5.36 11.57 20.55
C ARG A 80 5.08 10.98 19.17
N CYS A 81 6.11 10.50 18.46
CA CYS A 81 5.95 9.81 17.19
C CYS A 81 5.12 8.52 17.31
N VAL A 82 5.33 7.75 18.39
CA VAL A 82 4.54 6.53 18.66
C VAL A 82 3.08 6.87 18.99
N LEU A 83 2.81 7.93 19.75
CA LEU A 83 1.43 8.38 19.99
C LEU A 83 0.74 8.84 18.72
N ASP A 84 1.45 9.59 17.88
CA ASP A 84 0.93 10.03 16.59
C ASP A 84 0.59 8.84 15.68
N LEU A 85 1.43 7.80 15.67
CA LEU A 85 1.14 6.55 14.98
C LEU A 85 -0.11 5.86 15.54
N LYS A 86 -0.26 5.78 16.87
CA LYS A 86 -1.46 5.19 17.49
C LYS A 86 -2.73 5.94 17.07
N ASN A 87 -2.69 7.27 16.99
CA ASN A 87 -3.80 8.08 16.48
C ASN A 87 -4.13 7.72 15.03
N GLU A 88 -3.11 7.63 14.19
CA GLU A 88 -3.26 7.35 12.76
C GLU A 88 -3.84 5.95 12.50
N VAL A 89 -3.29 4.95 13.19
CA VAL A 89 -3.71 3.54 13.07
C VAL A 89 -5.10 3.34 13.68
N ALA A 90 -5.44 4.03 14.76
CA ALA A 90 -6.80 3.97 15.32
C ALA A 90 -7.84 4.58 14.37
N ALA A 91 -7.49 5.65 13.64
CA ALA A 91 -8.36 6.26 12.65
C ALA A 91 -8.58 5.38 11.41
N ASN A 92 -7.57 4.62 10.98
CA ASN A 92 -7.68 3.67 9.88
C ASN A 92 -6.89 2.38 10.19
N PRO A 93 -7.52 1.38 10.85
CA PRO A 93 -6.83 0.17 11.24
C PRO A 93 -6.43 -0.66 10.01
N ALA A 94 -5.24 -1.26 10.06
CA ALA A 94 -4.82 -2.21 9.06
C ALA A 94 -5.82 -3.39 9.03
N LYS A 95 -6.32 -3.73 7.83
CA LYS A 95 -7.06 -4.98 7.66
C LYS A 95 -6.03 -6.12 7.74
N PRO A 96 -6.09 -7.00 8.76
CA PRO A 96 -5.18 -8.13 8.82
C PRO A 96 -5.36 -8.95 7.54
N ARG A 97 -4.25 -9.33 6.90
CA ARG A 97 -4.30 -10.23 5.75
C ARG A 97 -4.89 -11.55 6.23
N ASP A 98 -6.03 -11.92 5.69
CA ASP A 98 -6.61 -13.21 5.98
C ASP A 98 -5.65 -14.29 5.42
N ILE A 99 -5.18 -15.17 6.30
CA ILE A 99 -4.29 -16.30 5.98
C ILE A 99 -4.96 -17.18 4.91
N SER A 100 -6.29 -17.19 4.85
CA SER A 100 -7.05 -17.88 3.80
C SER A 100 -6.79 -17.33 2.40
N GLU A 101 -6.31 -16.09 2.24
CA GLU A 101 -6.02 -15.47 0.94
C GLU A 101 -4.61 -15.76 0.42
N ILE A 102 -3.76 -16.40 1.21
CA ILE A 102 -2.42 -16.79 0.79
C ILE A 102 -2.54 -17.73 -0.42
N GLY A 103 -1.97 -17.32 -1.56
CA GLY A 103 -1.95 -18.11 -2.79
C GLY A 103 -3.25 -18.11 -3.60
N LYS A 104 -4.28 -17.35 -3.21
CA LYS A 104 -5.44 -17.14 -4.11
C LYS A 104 -4.93 -16.48 -5.40
N PRO A 105 -5.23 -17.02 -6.59
CA PRO A 105 -4.88 -16.35 -7.83
C PRO A 105 -5.58 -14.99 -7.83
N LYS A 106 -4.80 -13.90 -7.91
CA LYS A 106 -5.38 -12.57 -8.04
C LYS A 106 -6.24 -12.59 -9.30
N PRO A 107 -7.52 -12.19 -9.21
CA PRO A 107 -8.35 -12.10 -10.42
C PRO A 107 -7.60 -11.22 -11.42
N PHE A 108 -7.39 -11.74 -12.63
CA PHE A 108 -6.80 -10.94 -13.70
C PHE A 108 -7.82 -9.87 -14.08
N VAL A 109 -7.62 -8.66 -13.55
CA VAL A 109 -8.45 -7.53 -13.92
C VAL A 109 -7.95 -7.05 -15.28
N ILE A 110 -8.75 -7.32 -16.31
CA ILE A 110 -8.53 -6.75 -17.64
C ILE A 110 -8.51 -5.23 -17.47
N PRO A 111 -7.41 -4.54 -17.81
CA PRO A 111 -7.33 -3.09 -17.74
C PRO A 111 -8.50 -2.44 -18.48
N ASP A 112 -8.95 -1.26 -18.05
CA ASP A 112 -10.10 -0.61 -18.66
C ASP A 112 -9.95 -0.36 -20.17
N TRP A 113 -8.72 -0.19 -20.66
CA TRP A 113 -8.41 -0.06 -22.08
C TRP A 113 -8.52 -1.37 -22.87
N ALA A 114 -8.48 -2.52 -22.21
CA ALA A 114 -8.58 -3.86 -22.79
C ALA A 114 -9.96 -4.49 -22.58
N LYS A 115 -10.86 -3.82 -21.85
CA LYS A 115 -12.26 -4.24 -21.73
C LYS A 115 -12.95 -3.94 -23.06
N GLU A 116 -13.51 -4.97 -23.68
CA GLU A 116 -14.36 -4.77 -24.87
C GLU A 116 -15.51 -3.83 -24.48
N PRO A 117 -15.83 -2.82 -25.32
CA PRO A 117 -17.01 -2.01 -25.10
C PRO A 117 -18.21 -2.94 -25.06
N ALA A 118 -19.09 -2.77 -24.07
CA ALA A 118 -20.29 -3.58 -23.96
C ALA A 118 -21.09 -3.46 -25.26
N VAL A 119 -21.12 -4.54 -26.04
CA VAL A 119 -21.90 -4.61 -27.28
C VAL A 119 -23.36 -4.37 -26.90
N SER A 120 -23.92 -3.26 -27.36
CA SER A 120 -25.32 -2.95 -27.11
C SER A 120 -26.18 -3.97 -27.88
N ASN A 121 -27.35 -4.33 -27.34
CA ASN A 121 -28.27 -5.22 -28.07
C ASN A 121 -28.69 -4.68 -29.45
N GLU A 122 -28.47 -3.38 -29.71
CA GLU A 122 -28.69 -2.74 -31.01
C GLU A 122 -27.66 -3.15 -32.06
N ASP A 123 -26.42 -3.46 -31.66
CA ASP A 123 -25.33 -3.84 -32.56
C ASP A 123 -25.47 -5.27 -33.11
N MET A 124 -26.20 -6.16 -32.41
CA MET A 124 -26.55 -7.50 -32.90
C MET A 124 -27.59 -7.48 -34.05
N LEU A 125 -28.32 -6.37 -34.24
CA LEU A 125 -29.33 -6.22 -35.30
C LEU A 125 -28.74 -5.69 -36.62
N ILE A 126 -27.48 -5.25 -36.62
CA ILE A 126 -26.82 -4.65 -37.79
C ILE A 126 -26.59 -5.67 -38.92
N PRO A 127 -26.14 -6.92 -38.67
CA PRO A 127 -25.92 -7.89 -39.75
C PRO A 127 -27.21 -8.28 -40.48
N SER A 128 -28.35 -8.34 -39.77
CA SER A 128 -29.61 -8.80 -40.35
C SER A 128 -30.29 -7.74 -41.23
N LYS A 129 -30.22 -6.46 -40.86
CA LYS A 129 -30.71 -5.36 -41.72
C LYS A 129 -29.88 -5.18 -42.98
N MET A 130 -28.54 -5.23 -42.88
CA MET A 130 -27.68 -5.18 -44.06
C MET A 130 -27.98 -6.33 -45.03
N LEU A 131 -28.14 -7.57 -44.55
CA LEU A 131 -28.49 -8.71 -45.39
C LEU A 131 -29.85 -8.55 -46.09
N GLN A 132 -30.84 -7.96 -45.41
CA GLN A 132 -32.14 -7.68 -46.02
C GLN A 132 -32.05 -6.60 -47.10
N ASP A 133 -31.26 -5.55 -46.89
CA ASP A 133 -31.10 -4.48 -47.88
C ASP A 133 -30.24 -4.93 -49.08
N VAL A 134 -29.25 -5.80 -48.86
CA VAL A 134 -28.51 -6.48 -49.93
C VAL A 134 -29.44 -7.38 -50.76
N ASN A 135 -30.33 -8.16 -50.12
CA ASN A 135 -31.30 -8.97 -50.87
C ASN A 135 -32.28 -8.12 -51.69
N LYS A 136 -32.80 -7.02 -51.12
CA LYS A 136 -33.68 -6.08 -51.85
C LYS A 136 -33.00 -5.42 -53.03
N THR A 137 -31.73 -5.04 -52.90
CA THR A 137 -30.97 -4.45 -54.01
C THR A 137 -30.71 -5.47 -55.11
N LEU A 138 -30.43 -6.72 -54.75
CA LEU A 138 -30.27 -7.84 -55.69
C LEU A 138 -31.56 -8.15 -56.46
N ASP A 139 -32.72 -8.17 -55.78
CA ASP A 139 -34.02 -8.39 -56.42
C ASP A 139 -34.41 -7.25 -57.36
N LYS A 140 -34.10 -6.00 -56.98
CA LYS A 140 -34.30 -4.84 -57.84
C LYS A 140 -33.43 -4.93 -59.10
N LEU A 141 -32.16 -5.29 -58.95
CA LEU A 141 -31.22 -5.47 -60.06
C LEU A 141 -31.66 -6.57 -61.02
N LYS A 142 -32.17 -7.71 -60.49
CA LYS A 142 -32.78 -8.76 -61.31
C LYS A 142 -33.99 -8.25 -62.10
N SER A 143 -34.88 -7.49 -61.45
CA SER A 143 -36.07 -6.94 -62.09
C SER A 143 -35.76 -5.89 -63.17
N ASP A 144 -34.67 -5.14 -63.02
CA ASP A 144 -34.24 -4.13 -63.99
C ASP A 144 -33.51 -4.79 -65.18
N VAL A 145 -32.73 -5.84 -64.93
CA VAL A 145 -32.14 -6.69 -65.98
C VAL A 145 -33.24 -7.38 -66.80
N GLU A 146 -34.31 -7.87 -66.15
CA GLU A 146 -35.45 -8.49 -66.84
C GLU A 146 -36.23 -7.54 -67.77
N LYS A 147 -36.16 -6.22 -67.54
CA LYS A 147 -36.82 -5.22 -68.41
C LYS A 147 -35.95 -4.79 -69.60
N LEU A 148 -34.64 -5.05 -69.53
CA LEU A 148 -33.67 -4.67 -70.57
C LEU A 148 -33.47 -5.78 -71.63
N ILE A 149 -33.96 -6.99 -71.37
CA ILE A 149 -33.85 -8.13 -72.28
C ILE A 149 -35.08 -8.18 -73.20
N ASP A 150 -34.84 -8.22 -74.51
CA ASP A 150 -35.87 -8.31 -75.55
C ASP A 150 -36.72 -9.59 -75.38
N PRO A 151 -38.07 -9.53 -75.46
CA PRO A 151 -38.95 -10.69 -75.28
C PRO A 151 -38.64 -11.89 -76.18
N GLU A 152 -38.08 -11.70 -77.39
CA GLU A 152 -37.66 -12.82 -78.25
C GLU A 152 -36.43 -13.56 -77.69
N VAL A 153 -35.47 -12.82 -77.13
CA VAL A 153 -34.27 -13.40 -76.51
C VAL A 153 -34.64 -14.12 -75.21
N ARG A 154 -35.66 -13.63 -74.49
CA ARG A 154 -36.18 -14.29 -73.29
C ARG A 154 -36.77 -15.66 -73.59
N ALA A 155 -37.56 -15.79 -74.66
CA ALA A 155 -38.13 -17.08 -75.06
C ALA A 155 -37.03 -18.11 -75.38
N VAL A 156 -35.97 -17.70 -76.08
CA VAL A 156 -34.83 -18.58 -76.40
C VAL A 156 -34.05 -18.97 -75.15
N VAL A 157 -33.82 -18.04 -74.23
CA VAL A 157 -33.10 -18.31 -72.97
C VAL A 157 -33.91 -19.22 -72.05
N ASP A 158 -35.23 -19.03 -71.95
CA ASP A 158 -36.10 -19.88 -71.15
C ASP A 158 -36.18 -21.31 -71.72
N GLU A 159 -36.15 -21.45 -73.05
CA GLU A 159 -36.12 -22.74 -73.74
C GLU A 159 -34.77 -23.46 -73.53
N ILE A 160 -33.65 -22.74 -73.63
CA ILE A 160 -32.31 -23.28 -73.33
C ILE A 160 -32.20 -23.68 -71.85
N LYS A 161 -32.74 -22.86 -70.94
CA LYS A 161 -32.74 -23.14 -69.50
C LYS A 161 -33.56 -24.39 -69.20
N ALA A 162 -34.72 -24.57 -69.85
CA ALA A 162 -35.53 -25.78 -69.70
C ALA A 162 -34.80 -27.04 -70.18
N ILE A 163 -34.13 -26.99 -71.33
CA ILE A 163 -33.33 -28.12 -71.84
C ILE A 163 -32.19 -28.44 -70.86
N PHE A 164 -31.49 -27.43 -70.37
CA PHE A 164 -30.40 -27.59 -69.42
C PHE A 164 -30.87 -28.15 -68.06
N ASP A 165 -31.98 -27.64 -67.53
CA ASP A 165 -32.56 -28.13 -66.28
C ASP A 165 -33.05 -29.58 -66.40
N GLU A 166 -33.54 -29.98 -67.57
CA GLU A 166 -33.95 -31.36 -67.84
C GLU A 166 -32.75 -32.32 -67.98
N GLU A 167 -31.64 -31.88 -68.59
CA GLU A 167 -30.38 -32.64 -68.60
C GLU A 167 -29.76 -32.77 -67.21
N GLN A 168 -29.75 -31.70 -66.42
CA GLN A 168 -29.27 -31.69 -65.04
C GLN A 168 -30.11 -32.60 -64.14
N ARG A 169 -31.45 -32.58 -64.31
CA ARG A 169 -32.36 -33.47 -63.57
C ARG A 169 -32.13 -34.94 -63.94
N LYS A 170 -31.79 -35.26 -65.20
CA LYS A 170 -31.41 -36.61 -65.62
C LYS A 170 -30.07 -37.09 -65.04
N ARG A 171 -29.06 -36.21 -64.92
CA ARG A 171 -27.72 -36.57 -64.41
C ARG A 171 -27.60 -36.56 -62.88
N TYR A 172 -28.18 -35.57 -62.21
CA TYR A 172 -27.95 -35.32 -60.78
C TYR A 172 -29.23 -35.37 -59.94
N GLY A 173 -30.40 -35.60 -60.55
CA GLY A 173 -31.69 -35.76 -59.85
C GLY A 173 -32.26 -34.47 -59.27
N MET A 174 -31.62 -33.31 -59.50
CA MET A 174 -32.03 -32.01 -58.98
C MET A 174 -31.65 -30.89 -59.96
N THR A 175 -32.33 -29.74 -59.86
CA THR A 175 -32.02 -28.56 -60.70
C THR A 175 -30.84 -27.78 -60.12
N LEU A 176 -30.19 -26.93 -60.92
CA LEU A 176 -29.05 -26.12 -60.46
C LEU A 176 -29.44 -25.18 -59.30
N ASP A 177 -30.63 -24.57 -59.38
CA ASP A 177 -31.16 -23.71 -58.33
C ASP A 177 -31.44 -24.49 -57.03
N ASP A 178 -31.87 -25.74 -57.13
CA ASP A 178 -32.05 -26.62 -55.97
C ASP A 178 -30.71 -27.07 -55.37
N CYS A 179 -29.68 -27.31 -56.20
CA CYS A 179 -28.31 -27.56 -55.72
C CYS A 179 -27.79 -26.39 -54.89
N VAL A 180 -27.95 -25.16 -55.38
CA VAL A 180 -27.47 -23.95 -54.69
C VAL A 180 -28.24 -23.71 -53.39
N LYS A 181 -29.57 -23.90 -53.39
CA LYS A 181 -30.38 -23.82 -52.17
C LYS A 181 -29.99 -24.89 -51.15
N LYS A 182 -29.71 -26.12 -51.60
CA LYS A 182 -29.24 -27.20 -50.73
C LYS A 182 -27.85 -26.91 -50.19
N ALA A 183 -26.94 -26.38 -51.01
CA ALA A 183 -25.61 -25.95 -50.57
C ALA A 183 -25.70 -24.85 -49.51
N LEU A 184 -26.53 -23.83 -49.71
CA LEU A 184 -26.77 -22.76 -48.73
C LEU A 184 -27.44 -23.28 -47.44
N ALA A 185 -28.37 -24.23 -47.52
CA ALA A 185 -28.98 -24.84 -46.34
C ALA A 185 -28.00 -25.76 -45.57
N THR A 186 -27.03 -26.35 -46.27
CA THR A 186 -25.98 -27.18 -45.66
C THR A 186 -24.83 -26.31 -45.12
N PHE A 187 -24.70 -25.08 -45.63
CA PHE A 187 -23.72 -24.09 -45.20
C PHE A 187 -24.10 -23.52 -43.83
N LYS A 188 -23.70 -24.23 -42.77
CA LYS A 188 -23.61 -23.65 -41.43
C LYS A 188 -22.37 -22.75 -41.45
N GLY A 189 -22.59 -21.44 -41.42
CA GLY A 189 -21.53 -20.43 -41.53
C GLY A 189 -20.29 -20.78 -40.72
N ASP A 190 -19.12 -20.59 -41.35
CA ASP A 190 -17.77 -20.72 -40.82
C ASP A 190 -17.67 -21.00 -39.31
N GLU A 191 -17.49 -22.28 -38.94
CA GLU A 191 -17.03 -22.70 -37.61
C GLU A 191 -15.50 -22.51 -37.46
N THR A 192 -14.91 -21.51 -38.12
CA THR A 192 -13.47 -21.18 -38.02
C THR A 192 -13.17 -20.08 -37.01
N SER A 193 -14.14 -19.65 -36.19
CA SER A 193 -13.79 -19.09 -34.88
C SER A 193 -13.41 -20.26 -33.98
N THR A 194 -12.10 -20.51 -33.84
CA THR A 194 -11.44 -21.38 -32.84
C THR A 194 -12.35 -21.80 -31.67
N ARG A 195 -13.16 -22.84 -31.84
CA ARG A 195 -13.87 -23.49 -30.73
C ARG A 195 -12.84 -24.34 -30.02
N ILE A 196 -12.18 -23.70 -29.06
CA ILE A 196 -11.37 -24.38 -28.07
C ILE A 196 -12.29 -25.40 -27.38
N ASP A 197 -12.03 -26.69 -27.60
CA ASP A 197 -12.80 -27.78 -26.97
C ASP A 197 -12.62 -27.68 -25.45
N PRO A 198 -13.70 -27.42 -24.67
CA PRO A 198 -13.63 -27.32 -23.21
C PRO A 198 -13.13 -28.62 -22.55
N GLU A 199 -13.24 -29.75 -23.24
CA GLU A 199 -12.80 -31.06 -22.77
C GLU A 199 -11.39 -31.46 -23.23
N SER A 200 -10.65 -30.55 -23.88
CA SER A 200 -9.30 -30.85 -24.34
C SER A 200 -8.38 -31.30 -23.19
N PRO A 201 -7.38 -32.16 -23.45
CA PRO A 201 -6.41 -32.60 -22.44
C PRO A 201 -5.71 -31.43 -21.72
N ILE A 202 -5.59 -30.27 -22.38
CA ILE A 202 -5.00 -29.06 -21.83
C ILE A 202 -5.90 -28.49 -20.71
N PHE A 203 -7.21 -28.38 -20.91
CA PHE A 203 -8.10 -27.88 -19.84
C PHE A 203 -8.30 -28.88 -18.72
N LYS A 204 -8.29 -30.20 -19.02
CA LYS A 204 -8.33 -31.25 -17.98
C LYS A 204 -7.10 -31.18 -17.08
N SER A 205 -5.91 -31.09 -17.68
CA SER A 205 -4.66 -30.91 -16.91
C SER A 205 -4.62 -29.57 -16.16
N GLU A 206 -5.16 -28.49 -16.73
CA GLU A 206 -5.28 -27.20 -16.05
C GLU A 206 -6.21 -27.28 -14.81
N ILE A 207 -7.37 -27.93 -14.94
CA ILE A 207 -8.32 -28.13 -13.84
C ILE A 207 -7.70 -29.01 -12.74
N GLU A 208 -7.00 -30.09 -13.11
CA GLU A 208 -6.28 -30.95 -12.17
C GLU A 208 -5.13 -30.21 -11.46
N LEU A 209 -4.39 -29.35 -12.16
CA LEU A 209 -3.34 -28.55 -11.56
C LEU A 209 -3.94 -27.52 -10.59
N LYS A 210 -5.02 -26.84 -10.97
CA LYS A 210 -5.74 -25.90 -10.11
C LYS A 210 -6.26 -26.58 -8.84
N SER A 211 -6.80 -27.79 -8.94
CA SER A 211 -7.29 -28.53 -7.78
C SER A 211 -6.14 -28.98 -6.86
N LYS A 212 -5.03 -29.48 -7.41
CA LYS A 212 -3.82 -29.82 -6.65
C LYS A 212 -3.21 -28.61 -5.93
N ILE A 213 -3.17 -27.45 -6.59
CA ILE A 213 -2.72 -26.20 -5.98
C ILE A 213 -3.63 -25.81 -4.81
N GLU A 214 -4.95 -25.97 -4.96
CA GLU A 214 -5.90 -25.65 -3.91
C GLU A 214 -5.82 -26.61 -2.71
N THR A 215 -5.57 -27.91 -2.93
CA THR A 215 -5.35 -28.87 -1.83
C THR A 215 -4.08 -28.54 -1.06
N VAL A 216 -2.96 -28.33 -1.75
CA VAL A 216 -1.68 -27.93 -1.13
C VAL A 216 -1.83 -26.62 -0.37
N ARG A 217 -2.59 -25.66 -0.90
CA ARG A 217 -2.87 -24.39 -0.21
C ARG A 217 -3.63 -24.60 1.10
N LYS A 218 -4.69 -25.42 1.11
CA LYS A 218 -5.46 -25.71 2.33
C LYS A 218 -4.59 -26.39 3.38
N GLU A 219 -3.84 -27.42 2.98
CA GLU A 219 -2.89 -28.12 3.87
C GLU A 219 -1.85 -27.14 4.44
N THR A 220 -1.30 -26.26 3.61
CA THR A 220 -0.33 -25.24 4.06
C THR A 220 -0.95 -24.28 5.06
N VAL A 221 -2.18 -23.80 4.82
CA VAL A 221 -2.90 -22.92 5.76
C VAL A 221 -3.17 -23.61 7.09
N ASP A 222 -3.55 -24.89 7.07
CA ASP A 222 -3.84 -25.66 8.27
C ASP A 222 -2.56 -25.93 9.08
N ILE A 223 -1.45 -26.24 8.40
CA ILE A 223 -0.12 -26.34 9.02
C ILE A 223 0.25 -25.01 9.69
N ILE A 224 0.13 -23.89 8.97
CA ILE A 224 0.43 -22.54 9.50
C ILE A 224 -0.40 -22.25 10.75
N LYS A 225 -1.70 -22.54 10.73
CA LYS A 225 -2.60 -22.34 11.88
C LYS A 225 -2.25 -23.26 13.05
N SER A 226 -1.79 -24.48 12.79
CA SER A 226 -1.41 -25.43 13.83
C SER A 226 -0.11 -25.05 14.55
N VAL A 227 0.79 -24.33 13.87
CA VAL A 227 2.12 -23.97 14.38
C VAL A 227 2.14 -22.58 15.00
N LEU A 228 1.33 -21.64 14.49
CA LEU A 228 1.28 -20.27 15.00
C LEU A 228 0.23 -20.14 16.11
N PRO A 229 0.61 -19.86 17.36
CA PRO A 229 -0.36 -19.52 18.41
C PRO A 229 -1.09 -18.23 18.03
N GLU A 230 -2.40 -18.18 18.23
CA GLU A 230 -3.17 -16.96 18.04
C GLU A 230 -2.67 -15.87 19.00
N PRO A 231 -2.39 -14.64 18.51
CA PRO A 231 -1.94 -13.57 19.38
C PRO A 231 -3.05 -13.20 20.36
N ASP A 232 -2.77 -13.27 21.66
CA ASP A 232 -3.66 -12.75 22.69
C ASP A 232 -3.69 -11.21 22.64
N ILE A 233 -4.68 -10.68 21.90
CA ILE A 233 -4.86 -9.25 21.63
C ILE A 233 -4.97 -8.45 22.94
N LYS A 234 -5.63 -9.00 23.97
CA LYS A 234 -5.83 -8.30 25.25
C LYS A 234 -4.53 -8.22 26.04
N LYS A 235 -3.77 -9.32 26.09
CA LYS A 235 -2.45 -9.35 26.73
C LYS A 235 -1.47 -8.41 26.04
N GLN A 236 -1.43 -8.42 24.70
CA GLN A 236 -0.59 -7.51 23.92
C GLN A 236 -0.97 -6.04 24.15
N ALA A 237 -2.26 -5.70 24.15
CA ALA A 237 -2.71 -4.34 24.46
C ALA A 237 -2.25 -3.88 25.85
N LYS A 238 -2.40 -4.73 26.88
CA LYS A 238 -1.93 -4.42 28.23
C LYS A 238 -0.41 -4.22 28.30
N GLN A 239 0.36 -5.04 27.58
CA GLN A 239 1.82 -4.93 27.50
C GLN A 239 2.25 -3.63 26.82
N LYS A 240 1.56 -3.21 25.75
CA LYS A 240 1.82 -1.93 25.07
C LYS A 240 1.60 -0.73 25.99
N ILE A 241 0.51 -0.75 26.75
CA ILE A 241 0.20 0.31 27.75
C ILE A 241 1.28 0.34 28.82
N ALA A 242 1.67 -0.81 29.37
CA ALA A 242 2.72 -0.90 30.37
C ALA A 242 4.07 -0.35 29.88
N CYS A 243 4.42 -0.55 28.60
CA CYS A 243 5.62 0.05 28.00
C CYS A 243 5.51 1.58 27.93
N LEU A 244 4.35 2.13 27.54
CA LEU A 244 4.14 3.57 27.46
C LEU A 244 4.14 4.24 28.84
N ASP A 245 3.54 3.59 29.86
CA ASP A 245 3.62 4.02 31.26
C ASP A 245 5.08 4.05 31.73
N ALA A 246 5.84 2.98 31.49
CA ALA A 246 7.26 2.91 31.88
C ALA A 246 8.11 4.00 31.22
N VAL A 247 7.93 4.21 29.92
CA VAL A 247 8.63 5.26 29.16
C VAL A 247 8.26 6.64 29.68
N TYR A 248 6.98 6.90 29.96
CA TYR A 248 6.56 8.20 30.51
C TYR A 248 7.16 8.44 31.90
N SER A 249 7.13 7.44 32.79
CA SER A 249 7.78 7.54 34.10
C SER A 249 9.27 7.84 33.98
N TYR A 250 9.98 7.18 33.07
CA TYR A 250 11.39 7.47 32.77
C TYR A 250 11.59 8.90 32.23
N ILE A 251 10.73 9.36 31.33
CA ILE A 251 10.80 10.73 30.81
C ILE A 251 10.57 11.75 31.92
N VAL A 252 9.74 11.47 32.92
CA VAL A 252 9.52 12.39 34.05
C VAL A 252 10.66 12.31 35.07
N SER A 253 11.10 11.10 35.41
CA SER A 253 12.18 10.82 36.36
C SER A 253 13.14 9.75 35.79
N PRO A 254 14.27 10.15 35.17
CA PRO A 254 15.24 9.21 34.63
C PRO A 254 16.13 8.67 35.77
N ASP A 255 15.62 7.69 36.51
CA ASP A 255 16.31 6.98 37.59
C ASP A 255 16.58 5.49 37.23
N ASP A 256 17.36 4.81 38.06
CA ASP A 256 17.71 3.40 37.88
C ASP A 256 16.46 2.50 37.85
N GLU A 257 15.46 2.79 38.69
CA GLU A 257 14.23 2.01 38.79
C GLU A 257 13.39 2.10 37.51
N ASN A 258 13.15 3.31 37.00
CA ASN A 258 12.40 3.52 35.76
C ASN A 258 13.18 3.03 34.54
N ALA A 259 14.51 3.15 34.53
CA ALA A 259 15.35 2.57 33.48
C ALA A 259 15.25 1.03 33.46
N ALA A 260 15.32 0.38 34.64
CA ALA A 260 15.14 -1.07 34.76
C ALA A 260 13.73 -1.51 34.35
N LEU A 261 12.69 -0.75 34.70
CA LEU A 261 11.32 -1.00 34.27
C LEU A 261 11.18 -0.94 32.74
N CYS A 262 11.82 0.03 32.09
CA CYS A 262 11.86 0.15 30.63
C CYS A 262 12.53 -1.07 29.97
N LEU A 263 13.63 -1.57 30.54
CA LEU A 263 14.29 -2.79 30.07
C LEU A 263 13.38 -4.03 30.21
N GLN A 264 12.76 -4.19 31.38
CA GLN A 264 11.90 -5.35 31.66
C GLN A 264 10.68 -5.36 30.75
N THR A 265 9.99 -4.23 30.59
CA THR A 265 8.78 -4.12 29.76
C THR A 265 9.09 -4.19 28.27
N GLY A 266 10.16 -3.53 27.81
CA GLY A 266 10.58 -3.53 26.40
C GLY A 266 10.97 -4.90 25.88
N ASN A 267 11.63 -5.74 26.71
CA ASN A 267 12.02 -7.10 26.34
C ASN A 267 10.83 -8.06 26.13
N ILE A 268 9.64 -7.71 26.61
CA ILE A 268 8.44 -8.55 26.44
C ILE A 268 7.90 -8.44 25.01
N ILE A 269 7.95 -7.24 24.41
CA ILE A 269 7.39 -6.96 23.07
C ILE A 269 8.35 -6.16 22.17
N PRO A 270 9.60 -6.61 21.94
CA PRO A 270 10.60 -5.83 21.19
C PRO A 270 10.24 -5.61 19.71
N GLY A 271 9.34 -6.42 19.15
CA GLY A 271 8.86 -6.29 17.77
C GLY A 271 7.78 -5.24 17.55
N GLU A 272 7.23 -4.66 18.62
CA GLU A 272 6.24 -3.58 18.54
C GLU A 272 6.90 -2.21 18.81
N PRO A 273 6.40 -1.12 18.19
CA PRO A 273 6.96 0.22 18.38
C PRO A 273 7.06 0.64 19.86
N GLU A 274 6.05 0.31 20.67
CA GLU A 274 6.04 0.65 22.10
C GLU A 274 7.14 -0.07 22.88
N GLY A 275 7.46 -1.32 22.52
CA GLY A 275 8.51 -2.10 23.17
C GLY A 275 9.90 -1.61 22.80
N LEU A 276 10.14 -1.33 21.51
CA LEU A 276 11.42 -0.75 21.09
C LEU A 276 11.62 0.67 21.67
N LEU A 277 10.55 1.45 21.82
CA LEU A 277 10.61 2.74 22.52
C LEU A 277 11.08 2.59 23.98
N ALA A 278 10.56 1.59 24.71
CA ALA A 278 11.02 1.30 26.07
C ALA A 278 12.52 0.92 26.10
N LEU A 279 12.98 0.11 25.15
CA LEU A 279 14.41 -0.20 25.03
C LEU A 279 15.26 1.04 24.69
N CYS A 280 14.76 1.94 23.84
CA CYS A 280 15.42 3.20 23.54
C CYS A 280 15.52 4.09 24.78
N ALA A 281 14.46 4.19 25.58
CA ALA A 281 14.47 4.92 26.86
C ALA A 281 15.54 4.36 27.80
N PHE A 282 15.63 3.04 27.93
CA PHE A 282 16.67 2.36 28.69
C PHE A 282 18.09 2.67 28.17
N TRP A 283 18.35 2.54 26.86
CA TRP A 283 19.68 2.84 26.30
C TRP A 283 20.08 4.30 26.49
N SER A 284 19.10 5.21 26.51
CA SER A 284 19.32 6.64 26.72
C SER A 284 19.84 6.98 28.13
N TYR A 285 19.56 6.13 29.12
CA TYR A 285 20.00 6.29 30.52
C TYR A 285 21.52 6.27 30.66
N GLY A 286 22.22 5.56 29.78
CA GLY A 286 23.68 5.53 29.75
C GLY A 286 24.32 4.45 30.63
N ASN A 287 23.55 3.70 31.42
CA ASN A 287 24.00 2.52 32.16
C ASN A 287 23.18 1.29 31.76
N LEU A 288 23.86 0.28 31.20
CA LEU A 288 23.26 -1.00 30.79
C LEU A 288 23.02 -1.98 31.96
N SER A 289 23.49 -1.64 33.16
CA SER A 289 23.30 -2.47 34.36
C SER A 289 22.75 -1.61 35.51
N PRO A 290 21.49 -1.15 35.40
CA PRO A 290 20.86 -0.29 36.40
C PRO A 290 20.77 -1.03 37.75
N GLY A 291 21.04 -0.32 38.84
CA GLY A 291 21.02 -0.89 40.20
C GLY A 291 22.22 -1.78 40.56
N SER A 292 23.20 -1.97 39.65
CA SER A 292 24.46 -2.63 39.98
C SER A 292 25.56 -1.62 40.31
N ASN A 293 26.50 -1.98 41.17
CA ASN A 293 27.65 -1.13 41.51
C ASN A 293 28.60 -0.90 40.31
N ASN A 294 28.51 -1.73 39.26
CA ASN A 294 29.34 -1.63 38.07
C ASN A 294 28.59 -0.86 36.97
N VAL A 295 29.04 0.36 36.68
CA VAL A 295 28.45 1.18 35.61
C VAL A 295 28.94 0.68 34.26
N VAL A 296 28.06 0.01 33.51
CA VAL A 296 28.34 -0.43 32.14
C VAL A 296 27.82 0.64 31.20
N LYS A 297 28.72 1.46 30.65
CA LYS A 297 28.33 2.58 29.78
C LYS A 297 27.64 2.07 28.51
N THR A 298 26.54 2.72 28.12
CA THR A 298 25.91 2.49 26.81
C THR A 298 26.90 2.86 25.70
N PRO A 299 27.16 1.98 24.71
CA PRO A 299 27.97 2.30 23.55
C PRO A 299 27.44 3.53 22.79
N VAL A 300 28.35 4.36 22.29
CA VAL A 300 28.02 5.54 21.49
C VAL A 300 27.21 5.15 20.24
N GLY A 301 26.24 5.98 19.86
CA GLY A 301 25.36 5.72 18.73
C GLY A 301 24.32 4.59 18.91
N MET A 302 24.42 3.73 19.95
CA MET A 302 23.44 2.65 20.17
C MET A 302 22.02 3.20 20.37
N PHE A 303 21.89 4.21 21.22
CA PHE A 303 20.62 4.88 21.47
C PHE A 303 20.05 5.53 20.19
N ALA A 304 20.86 6.31 19.48
CA ALA A 304 20.45 6.99 18.25
C ALA A 304 20.03 6.00 17.16
N ASN A 305 20.75 4.89 17.00
CA ASN A 305 20.38 3.79 16.11
C ASN A 305 19.07 3.12 16.53
N GLY A 306 18.84 2.94 17.83
CA GLY A 306 17.57 2.47 18.37
C GLY A 306 16.41 3.37 17.98
N VAL A 307 16.54 4.68 18.17
CA VAL A 307 15.52 5.68 17.77
C VAL A 307 15.27 5.64 16.27
N ASN A 308 16.33 5.53 15.46
CA ASN A 308 16.18 5.40 14.00
C ASN A 308 15.44 4.13 13.59
N GLY A 309 15.75 3.00 14.24
CA GLY A 309 15.05 1.73 14.05
C GLY A 309 13.57 1.83 14.45
N LEU A 310 13.29 2.51 15.55
CA LEU A 310 11.92 2.78 16.02
C LEU A 310 11.15 3.65 15.02
N LEU A 311 11.72 4.76 14.57
CA LEU A 311 11.09 5.61 13.56
C LEU A 311 10.82 4.83 12.28
N LEU A 312 11.75 3.97 11.86
CA LEU A 312 11.54 3.09 10.72
C LEU A 312 10.38 2.11 10.96
N MET A 313 10.27 1.50 12.14
CA MET A 313 9.12 0.65 12.50
C MET A 313 7.81 1.43 12.46
N CYS A 314 7.77 2.66 13.00
CA CYS A 314 6.58 3.50 12.95
C CYS A 314 6.19 3.86 11.50
N VAL A 315 7.18 4.23 10.68
CA VAL A 315 6.96 4.57 9.27
C VAL A 315 6.42 3.38 8.48
N LEU A 316 6.90 2.16 8.77
CA LEU A 316 6.51 0.95 8.05
C LEU A 316 5.29 0.23 8.64
N LYS A 317 4.78 0.66 9.80
CA LYS A 317 3.63 0.01 10.44
C LYS A 317 2.42 0.03 9.50
N GLU A 318 1.77 -1.12 9.37
CA GLU A 318 0.57 -1.25 8.56
C GLU A 318 -0.60 -0.47 9.18
N GLY A 319 -1.49 0.04 8.32
CA GLY A 319 -2.61 0.90 8.71
C GLY A 319 -2.29 2.38 8.52
N GLY A 320 -3.28 3.24 8.76
CA GLY A 320 -3.17 4.69 8.59
C GLY A 320 -3.34 5.17 7.14
N ASN A 321 -3.28 6.49 6.96
CA ASN A 321 -3.53 7.18 5.68
C ASN A 321 -2.25 7.73 5.04
N LEU A 322 -1.16 7.85 5.80
CA LEU A 322 0.06 8.51 5.36
C LEU A 322 1.02 7.54 4.68
N LYS A 323 1.61 7.96 3.57
CA LYS A 323 2.70 7.22 2.91
C LYS A 323 3.99 7.33 3.75
N PRO A 324 4.94 6.39 3.58
CA PRO A 324 6.19 6.40 4.34
C PRO A 324 6.97 7.73 4.32
N LYS A 325 7.05 8.38 3.15
CA LYS A 325 7.72 9.69 3.02
C LYS A 325 7.02 10.79 3.82
N GLN A 326 5.69 10.78 3.85
CA GLN A 326 4.88 11.76 4.59
C GLN A 326 4.97 11.52 6.09
N ARG A 327 5.09 10.25 6.53
CA ARG A 327 5.35 9.93 7.94
C ARG A 327 6.70 10.47 8.40
N TYR A 328 7.76 10.30 7.61
CA TYR A 328 9.06 10.91 7.93
C TYR A 328 8.99 12.43 8.02
N GLU A 329 8.29 13.09 7.10
CA GLU A 329 8.07 14.55 7.15
C GLU A 329 7.36 14.97 8.44
N LYS A 330 6.31 14.24 8.83
CA LYS A 330 5.55 14.50 10.05
C LYS A 330 6.40 14.26 11.31
N TYR A 331 7.11 13.15 11.38
CA TYR A 331 7.99 12.81 12.52
C TYR A 331 9.16 13.77 12.64
N PHE A 332 9.72 14.23 11.51
CA PHE A 332 10.68 15.32 11.49
C PHE A 332 10.08 16.60 12.06
N GLY A 333 8.85 16.96 11.65
CA GLY A 333 8.14 18.11 12.18
C GLY A 333 7.97 18.07 13.70
N ILE A 334 7.54 16.93 14.24
CA ILE A 334 7.44 16.72 15.71
C ILE A 334 8.83 16.87 16.35
N GLY A 335 9.85 16.23 15.78
CA GLY A 335 11.21 16.29 16.31
C GLY A 335 11.81 17.68 16.31
N TYR A 336 11.54 18.47 15.26
CA TYR A 336 11.98 19.85 15.15
C TYR A 336 11.30 20.76 16.18
N GLN A 337 10.00 20.60 16.43
CA GLN A 337 9.30 21.31 17.50
C GLN A 337 9.88 20.97 18.87
N THR A 338 10.09 19.67 19.12
CA THR A 338 10.76 19.21 20.34
C THR A 338 12.19 19.74 20.45
N ALA A 339 12.94 19.87 19.35
CA ALA A 339 14.32 20.37 19.34
C ALA A 339 14.43 21.87 19.66
N ILE A 340 13.44 22.66 19.22
CA ILE A 340 13.27 24.07 19.59
C ILE A 340 12.85 24.20 21.07
N GLY A 341 12.20 23.18 21.62
CA GLY A 341 11.69 23.14 22.99
C GLY A 341 10.22 23.56 23.12
N SER A 342 9.51 23.73 21.99
CA SER A 342 8.09 24.10 21.97
C SER A 342 7.17 22.96 22.40
N ASP A 343 7.50 21.70 22.08
CA ASP A 343 6.82 20.50 22.58
C ASP A 343 7.72 19.78 23.59
N ASN A 344 7.33 19.84 24.87
CA ASN A 344 7.99 19.17 25.98
C ASN A 344 6.94 18.58 26.96
N TRP A 345 7.38 17.74 27.90
CA TRP A 345 6.48 17.09 28.87
C TRP A 345 6.14 17.96 30.09
N GLY A 346 6.63 19.20 30.17
CA GLY A 346 6.44 20.08 31.33
C GLY A 346 4.97 20.34 31.62
N GLU A 347 4.21 20.77 30.61
CA GLU A 347 2.76 21.00 30.72
C GLU A 347 2.00 19.73 31.16
N SER A 348 2.43 18.56 30.67
CA SER A 348 1.83 17.28 31.05
C SER A 348 2.04 16.95 32.52
N VAL A 349 3.22 17.27 33.07
CA VAL A 349 3.53 17.08 34.49
C VAL A 349 2.77 18.08 35.36
N GLU A 350 2.72 19.36 34.96
CA GLU A 350 2.01 20.41 35.70
C GLU A 350 0.51 20.11 35.81
N ASN A 351 -0.10 19.63 34.72
CA ASN A 351 -1.52 19.30 34.67
C ASN A 351 -1.85 17.90 35.20
N ASN A 352 -0.86 17.10 35.60
CA ASN A 352 -1.01 15.67 35.91
C ASN A 352 -1.70 14.86 34.79
N GLU A 353 -1.49 15.28 33.54
CA GLU A 353 -2.11 14.70 32.36
C GLU A 353 -1.12 13.82 31.62
N ILE A 354 -1.38 12.52 31.59
CA ILE A 354 -0.51 11.56 30.90
C ILE A 354 -0.96 11.47 29.42
N PRO A 355 -0.14 11.87 28.43
CA PRO A 355 -0.58 12.02 27.05
C PRO A 355 -1.18 10.76 26.41
N HIS A 356 -0.60 9.59 26.70
CA HIS A 356 -1.10 8.33 26.15
C HIS A 356 -2.43 7.87 26.79
N LYS A 357 -2.70 8.25 28.04
CA LYS A 357 -3.98 7.94 28.71
C LYS A 357 -5.10 8.83 28.20
N LEU A 358 -4.80 10.10 27.94
CA LEU A 358 -5.72 11.01 27.25
C LEU A 358 -6.07 10.52 25.85
N LEU A 359 -5.12 9.89 25.17
CA LEU A 359 -5.41 9.26 23.89
C LEU A 359 -6.34 8.07 24.05
N GLU A 360 -6.09 7.20 25.02
CA GLU A 360 -6.92 6.02 25.25
C GLU A 360 -8.35 6.37 25.65
N SER A 361 -8.56 7.42 26.45
CA SER A 361 -9.91 7.92 26.74
C SER A 361 -10.61 8.40 25.46
N ARG A 362 -9.92 9.18 24.60
CA ARG A 362 -10.45 9.65 23.31
C ARG A 362 -10.77 8.51 22.34
N LEU A 363 -10.00 7.42 22.36
CA LEU A 363 -10.23 6.26 21.51
C LEU A 363 -11.32 5.32 22.08
N GLY A 364 -11.51 5.31 23.39
CA GLY A 364 -12.58 4.57 24.06
C GLY A 364 -13.95 5.24 23.96
N GLU A 365 -13.99 6.56 23.81
CA GLU A 365 -15.19 7.34 23.49
C GLU A 365 -15.51 7.24 21.99
N ASN A 366 -16.22 6.17 21.61
CA ASN A 366 -16.99 5.95 20.37
C ASN A 366 -16.55 6.73 19.08
N PRO A 367 -16.09 6.06 18.00
CA PRO A 367 -15.57 6.71 16.79
C PRO A 367 -16.53 7.61 15.99
N ASP A 368 -17.81 7.70 16.36
CA ASP A 368 -18.82 8.56 15.72
C ASP A 368 -18.87 10.00 16.26
N HIS A 369 -18.04 10.35 17.25
CA HIS A 369 -17.96 11.71 17.79
C HIS A 369 -16.54 12.28 17.77
N ILE A 370 -15.86 12.25 16.61
CA ILE A 370 -14.78 13.21 16.35
C ILE A 370 -15.43 14.58 16.12
N ASN A 371 -15.66 15.26 17.24
CA ASN A 371 -16.15 16.63 17.27
C ASN A 371 -15.05 17.52 16.66
N THR A 372 -15.22 17.89 15.40
CA THR A 372 -14.42 18.89 14.71
C THR A 372 -14.61 20.25 15.39
N ARG A 373 -13.86 20.49 16.46
CA ARG A 373 -13.64 21.82 17.03
C ARG A 373 -12.15 22.02 17.28
N PHE A 374 -11.41 22.13 16.18
CA PHE A 374 -10.34 23.11 16.12
C PHE A 374 -11.02 24.50 16.07
N ARG A 375 -10.84 25.30 17.13
CA ARG A 375 -11.09 26.74 17.09
C ARG A 375 -9.77 27.42 16.73
N GLY A 376 -9.90 28.51 15.99
CA GLY A 376 -8.83 29.27 15.36
C GLY A 376 -8.04 30.17 16.29
#